data_AF-A0A946WS76-F1
#
_entry.id   AF-A0A946WS76-F1
#
_cell.length_a   1.000
_cell.length_b   1.000
_cell.length_c   1.000
_cell.angle_alpha   90.00
_cell.angle_beta   90.00
_cell.angle_gamma   90.00
#
_symmetry.space_group_name_H-M   'P 1'
#
loop_
_entity.id
_entity.type
_entity.pdbx_description
1 polymer ?
#
loop_
_entity_poly.entity_id
_entity_poly.type
_entity_poly.pdbx_seq_one_letter_code
_entity_poly.pdbx_strand_id
1 'polypeptide(L)' 'MCFVILVPGILLAQTEVEGEVSGVWDIDGSPYIVVDRLSVGVEDQLLIEEGVEVYVQDTISVYIHGVLNVSGS' A
#
# COMPACT_ATOMS: atom_id res chain seq x y z
N MET A 1 -18.66 -39.63 -8.87
CA MET A 1 -17.73 -39.11 -7.86
C MET A 1 -17.41 -37.67 -8.25
N CYS A 2 -17.93 -36.67 -7.52
CA CYS A 2 -17.57 -35.27 -7.76
C CYS A 2 -16.16 -35.04 -7.20
N PHE A 3 -15.23 -34.65 -8.05
CA PHE A 3 -13.91 -34.21 -7.63
C PHE A 3 -14.03 -32.75 -7.19
N VAL A 4 -13.83 -32.47 -5.90
CA VAL A 4 -13.64 -31.10 -5.42
C VAL A 4 -12.19 -30.75 -5.67
N ILE A 5 -11.93 -29.86 -6.63
CA ILE A 5 -10.59 -29.30 -6.84
C ILE A 5 -10.43 -28.14 -5.87
N LEU A 6 -9.61 -28.33 -4.84
CA LEU A 6 -9.12 -27.25 -4.00
C LEU A 6 -8.07 -26.48 -4.81
N VAL A 7 -8.46 -25.35 -5.40
CA VAL A 7 -7.49 -24.39 -5.96
C VAL A 7 -6.90 -23.65 -4.76
N PRO A 8 -5.60 -23.77 -4.47
CA PRO A 8 -4.99 -22.91 -3.47
C PRO A 8 -5.11 -21.47 -3.97
N GLY A 9 -5.87 -20.64 -3.26
CA GLY A 9 -5.88 -19.21 -3.51
C GLY A 9 -4.47 -18.68 -3.27
N ILE A 10 -3.87 -18.07 -4.30
CA ILE A 10 -2.63 -17.33 -4.12
C ILE A 10 -2.99 -16.14 -3.22
N LEU A 11 -2.56 -16.17 -1.96
CA LEU A 11 -2.58 -15.01 -1.09
C LEU A 11 -1.51 -14.05 -1.62
N LEU A 12 -1.93 -13.05 -2.39
CA LEU A 12 -1.07 -11.94 -2.74
C LEU A 12 -1.03 -11.04 -1.51
N ALA A 13 0.15 -10.83 -0.92
CA ALA A 13 0.37 -9.86 0.16
C ALA A 13 0.30 -8.40 -0.34
N GLN A 14 -0.04 -8.18 -1.61
CA GLN A 14 -0.10 -6.85 -2.19
C GLN A 14 -1.35 -6.10 -1.73
N THR A 15 -1.17 -4.85 -1.29
CA THR A 15 -2.25 -3.94 -0.92
C THR A 15 -2.38 -2.85 -1.97
N GLU A 16 -3.47 -2.84 -2.73
CA GLU A 16 -3.76 -1.74 -3.66
C GLU A 16 -4.32 -0.54 -2.89
N VAL A 17 -3.79 0.66 -3.18
CA VAL A 17 -4.15 1.91 -2.50
C VAL A 17 -4.38 3.05 -3.49
N GLU A 18 -5.33 3.92 -3.15
CA GLU A 18 -5.70 5.12 -3.89
C GLU A 18 -6.40 6.12 -2.96
N GLY A 19 -6.54 7.36 -3.40
CA GLY A 19 -7.24 8.41 -2.66
C GLY A 19 -6.45 8.95 -1.46
N GLU A 20 -7.17 9.46 -0.47
CA GLU A 20 -6.58 9.99 0.76
C GLU A 20 -6.22 8.84 1.71
N VAL A 21 -4.96 8.79 2.16
CA VAL A 21 -4.43 7.74 3.03
C VAL A 21 -3.74 8.32 4.26
N SER A 22 -3.82 7.57 5.35
CA SER A 22 -3.14 7.87 6.62
C SER A 22 -3.00 6.61 7.46
N GLY A 23 -2.24 6.69 8.56
CA GLY A 23 -1.97 5.58 9.48
C GLY A 23 -0.59 4.97 9.29
N VAL A 24 -0.49 3.67 9.52
CA VAL A 24 0.77 2.91 9.44
C VAL A 24 0.68 1.90 8.31
N TRP A 25 1.68 1.91 7.45
CA TRP A 25 1.94 0.86 6.48
C TRP A 25 3.04 -0.03 7.01
N ASP A 26 2.73 -1.30 7.21
CA ASP A 26 3.59 -2.32 7.82
C ASP A 26 3.90 -3.45 6.82
N ILE A 27 4.75 -4.39 7.25
CA ILE A 27 5.21 -5.48 6.38
C ILE A 27 4.08 -6.45 5.99
N ASP A 28 3.00 -6.52 6.78
CA ASP A 28 1.89 -7.44 6.52
C ASP A 28 1.05 -6.98 5.31
N GLY A 29 1.03 -5.66 5.05
CA GLY A 29 0.40 -5.07 3.87
C GLY A 29 1.34 -4.90 2.66
N SER A 30 2.62 -5.23 2.81
CA SER A 30 3.63 -5.04 1.77
C SER A 30 3.56 -6.13 0.68
N PRO A 31 3.61 -5.78 -0.62
CA PRO A 31 3.85 -4.45 -1.15
C PRO A 31 2.58 -3.59 -1.27
N TYR A 32 2.69 -2.28 -1.03
CA TYR A 32 1.63 -1.32 -1.33
C TYR A 32 1.74 -0.85 -2.78
N ILE A 33 0.67 -1.03 -3.55
CA ILE A 33 0.61 -0.67 -4.98
C ILE A 33 -0.30 0.54 -5.15
N VAL A 34 0.26 1.67 -5.56
CA VAL A 34 -0.53 2.86 -5.86
C VAL A 34 -1.14 2.72 -7.25
N VAL A 35 -2.46 2.61 -7.30
CA VAL A 35 -3.21 2.30 -8.54
C VAL A 35 -3.89 3.52 -9.17
N ASP A 36 -4.13 4.58 -8.39
CA ASP A 36 -4.57 5.90 -8.86
C ASP A 36 -3.98 7.00 -7.95
N ARG A 37 -4.35 8.27 -8.17
CA ARG A 37 -3.95 9.42 -7.35
C ARG A 37 -4.01 9.09 -5.87
N LEU A 38 -2.92 9.33 -5.17
CA LEU A 38 -2.82 9.16 -3.73
C LEU A 38 -2.43 10.47 -3.05
N SER A 39 -3.01 10.73 -1.87
CA SER A 39 -2.66 11.90 -1.08
C SER A 39 -2.63 11.62 0.42
N VAL A 40 -1.75 12.31 1.14
CA VAL A 40 -1.80 12.39 2.62
C VAL A 40 -2.40 13.75 2.97
N GLY A 41 -3.54 13.76 3.66
CA GLY A 41 -4.30 14.97 4.02
C GLY A 41 -3.50 15.92 4.93
N VAL A 42 -3.89 17.21 4.99
CA VAL A 42 -3.13 18.28 5.67
C VAL A 42 -2.90 17.99 7.16
N GLU A 43 -3.88 17.42 7.85
CA GLU A 43 -3.83 17.09 9.28
C GLU A 43 -3.44 15.62 9.54
N ASP A 44 -3.13 14.88 8.47
CA ASP A 44 -2.91 13.45 8.50
C ASP A 44 -1.42 13.10 8.48
N GLN A 45 -1.14 11.91 8.98
CA GLN A 45 0.17 11.28 8.95
C GLN A 45 0.11 9.91 8.30
N LEU A 46 1.09 9.64 7.43
CA LEU A 46 1.40 8.30 6.96
C LEU A 46 2.80 7.92 7.44
N LEU A 47 2.88 6.83 8.21
CA LEU A 47 4.14 6.18 8.58
C LEU A 47 4.32 4.92 7.74
N ILE A 48 5.42 4.85 7.01
CA ILE A 48 5.85 3.64 6.30
C ILE A 48 6.98 3.01 7.09
N GLU A 49 6.74 1.81 7.62
CA GLU A 49 7.69 1.07 8.45
C GLU A 49 8.86 0.48 7.63
N GLU A 50 9.89 0.03 8.35
CA GLU A 50 11.08 -0.58 7.75
C GLU A 50 10.72 -1.85 6.97
N GLY A 51 11.29 -2.00 5.77
CA GLY A 51 11.09 -3.19 4.93
C GLY A 51 9.82 -3.17 4.08
N VAL A 52 9.00 -2.13 4.18
CA VAL A 52 7.80 -1.97 3.34
C VAL A 52 8.20 -1.54 1.92
N GLU A 53 7.66 -2.25 0.94
CA GLU A 53 7.80 -1.91 -0.48
C GLU A 53 6.57 -1.12 -0.94
N VAL A 54 6.80 0.03 -1.58
CA VAL A 54 5.74 0.85 -2.17
C VAL A 54 6.04 1.06 -3.65
N TYR A 55 5.11 0.65 -4.50
CA TYR A 55 5.22 0.82 -5.94
C TYR A 55 4.25 1.89 -6.43
N VAL A 56 4.78 2.92 -7.09
CA VAL A 56 4.00 3.98 -7.72
C VAL A 56 4.21 3.88 -9.23
N GLN A 57 3.11 3.76 -9.98
CA GLN A 57 3.19 3.70 -11.45
C GLN A 57 3.60 5.06 -12.03
N ASP A 58 4.34 5.04 -13.15
CA ASP A 58 4.98 6.21 -13.78
C ASP A 58 4.04 7.41 -14.04
N THR A 59 2.73 7.19 -14.21
CA THR A 59 1.75 8.25 -14.51
C THR A 59 0.99 8.76 -13.28
N ILE A 60 1.25 8.20 -12.10
CA ILE A 60 0.50 8.51 -10.88
C ILE A 60 1.29 9.51 -10.04
N SER A 61 0.59 10.56 -9.59
CA SER A 61 1.14 11.55 -8.67
C SER A 61 0.73 11.23 -7.23
N VAL A 62 1.70 11.35 -6.32
CA VAL A 62 1.49 11.27 -4.87
C VAL A 62 1.59 12.68 -4.30
N TYR A 63 0.55 13.14 -3.61
CA TYR A 63 0.48 14.48 -3.02
C TYR A 63 0.57 14.40 -1.50
N ILE A 64 1.66 14.92 -0.93
CA ILE A 64 1.82 14.96 0.53
C ILE A 64 1.46 16.37 1.01
N HIS A 65 0.25 16.52 1.55
CA HIS A 65 -0.19 17.77 2.17
C HIS A 65 0.04 17.79 3.68
N GLY A 66 0.00 16.62 4.32
CA GLY A 66 0.38 16.43 5.72
C GLY A 66 1.81 15.94 5.86
N VAL A 67 2.00 14.89 6.66
CA VAL A 67 3.33 14.36 6.99
C VAL A 67 3.49 12.92 6.51
N LEU A 68 4.58 12.67 5.79
CA LEU A 68 5.03 11.34 5.38
C LEU A 68 6.33 11.01 6.12
N ASN A 69 6.29 9.99 6.98
CA ASN A 69 7.45 9.46 7.68
C ASN A 69 7.81 8.09 7.11
N VAL A 70 9.09 7.89 6.78
CA VAL A 70 9.59 6.61 6.27
C VAL A 70 10.76 6.19 7.16
N SER A 71 10.65 5.03 7.80
CA SER A 71 11.73 4.45 8.59
C SER A 71 12.41 3.35 7.80
N GLY A 72 13.12 3.70 6.73
CA GLY A 72 13.92 2.77 5.93
C GLY A 72 15.38 3.21 5.87
N SER A 73 16.32 2.26 5.80
CA SER A 73 17.77 2.51 5.66
C SER A 73 18.27 2.29 4.24
#